data_AF-A0A6C0LQX8-F1
#
_entry.id   AF-A0A6C0LQX8-F1
#
_cell.length_a   1.000
_cell.length_b   1.000
_cell.length_c   1.000
_cell.angle_alpha   90.00
_cell.angle_beta   90.00
_cell.angle_gamma   90.00
#
_symmetry.space_group_name_H-M   'P 1'
#
loop_
_entity.id
_entity.type
_entity.pdbx_description
1 polymer ?
#
loop_
_entity_poly.entity_id
_entity_poly.type
_entity_poly.pdbx_seq_one_letter_code
_entity_poly.pdbx_strand_id
1 'polypeptide(L)'
;MYEDYQSEKLYIASNKLQNIYEKRLICFSYLNGDKCQYNKTCTYAHGKEEQIIDSEKKYIYKIILSKNPTEIIENVSENIYKQLMTLTSLCDRCKNKRCTGGYNCRNGSCDFSLKLCKNDLLTGQCINKILEIKVDSVIFSKINDITSPNIYNGCLNGHHITERGLIPYCKHIYQKDNSKKSTYRSVRLVDFNQMNRFIRDDYSDVYDSSDSSDDELENLFKKDEDILFDDFTVE
;
A
#
# COMPACT_ATOMS: atom_id res chain seq x y z
N MET A 1 -21.05 -39.29 -34.42
CA MET A 1 -20.04 -39.76 -33.45
C MET A 1 -18.95 -38.70 -33.22
N TYR A 2 -19.32 -37.46 -32.88
CA TYR A 2 -18.35 -36.37 -32.64
C TYR A 2 -18.81 -35.36 -31.57
N GLU A 3 -19.82 -35.69 -30.76
CA GLU A 3 -20.39 -34.76 -29.77
C GLU A 3 -19.98 -35.04 -28.31
N ASP A 4 -19.42 -36.22 -28.00
CA ASP A 4 -19.12 -36.58 -26.60
C ASP A 4 -17.76 -36.09 -26.08
N TYR A 5 -16.85 -35.63 -26.94
CA TYR A 5 -15.47 -35.27 -26.53
C TYR A 5 -15.33 -33.83 -25.99
N GLN A 6 -16.36 -32.99 -26.12
CA GLN A 6 -16.33 -31.61 -25.60
C GLN A 6 -16.86 -31.47 -24.16
N SER A 7 -17.64 -32.44 -23.66
CA SER A 7 -18.22 -32.35 -22.30
C SER A 7 -17.20 -32.66 -21.19
N GLU A 8 -16.22 -33.54 -21.44
CA GLU A 8 -15.19 -33.90 -20.44
C GLU A 8 -14.19 -32.78 -20.15
N LYS A 9 -13.85 -31.92 -21.14
CA LYS A 9 -12.92 -30.79 -20.91
C LYS A 9 -13.50 -29.67 -20.05
N LEU A 10 -14.83 -29.51 -20.02
CA LEU A 10 -15.52 -28.55 -19.16
C LEU A 10 -15.58 -29.02 -17.70
N TYR A 11 -15.64 -30.33 -17.45
CA TYR A 11 -15.73 -30.87 -16.09
C TYR A 11 -14.39 -30.79 -15.32
N ILE A 12 -13.25 -30.97 -16.00
CA ILE A 12 -11.92 -30.89 -15.39
C ILE A 12 -11.54 -29.43 -15.01
N ALA A 13 -12.05 -28.43 -15.74
CA ALA A 13 -11.85 -27.02 -15.40
C ALA A 13 -12.62 -26.61 -14.12
N SER A 14 -13.76 -27.25 -13.85
CA SER A 14 -14.66 -26.91 -12.74
C SER A 14 -14.12 -27.35 -11.38
N ASN A 15 -13.42 -28.49 -11.30
CA ASN A 15 -12.82 -28.98 -10.04
C ASN A 15 -11.49 -28.28 -9.67
N LYS A 16 -10.81 -27.61 -10.60
CA LYS A 16 -9.57 -26.85 -10.30
C LYS A 16 -9.82 -25.49 -9.64
N LEU A 17 -11.00 -24.91 -9.82
CA LEU A 17 -11.36 -23.61 -9.22
C LEU A 17 -11.70 -23.71 -7.72
N GLN A 18 -12.14 -24.88 -7.24
CA GLN A 18 -12.55 -25.07 -5.84
C GLN A 18 -11.40 -24.98 -4.83
N ASN A 19 -10.13 -25.02 -5.26
CA ASN A 19 -8.98 -25.04 -4.36
C ASN A 19 -8.20 -23.72 -4.24
N ILE A 20 -8.65 -22.63 -4.87
CA ILE A 20 -7.94 -21.34 -4.86
C ILE A 20 -7.97 -20.67 -3.47
N TYR A 21 -8.91 -21.07 -2.62
CA TYR A 21 -9.10 -20.48 -1.29
C TYR A 21 -8.79 -21.43 -0.12
N GLU A 22 -8.30 -22.63 -0.43
CA GLU A 22 -7.97 -23.63 0.59
C GLU A 22 -6.93 -23.08 1.57
N LYS A 23 -7.23 -23.18 2.86
CA LYS A 23 -6.38 -22.84 4.01
C LYS A 23 -5.87 -21.39 4.07
N ARG A 24 -6.46 -20.44 3.34
CA ARG A 24 -6.04 -19.00 3.39
C ARG A 24 -6.50 -18.29 4.65
N LEU A 25 -7.62 -18.70 5.24
CA LEU A 25 -8.15 -18.16 6.50
C LEU A 25 -8.11 -19.23 7.59
N ILE A 26 -8.00 -18.81 8.84
CA ILE A 26 -8.05 -19.68 10.02
C ILE A 26 -9.51 -20.04 10.32
N CYS A 27 -9.75 -21.32 10.61
CA CYS A 27 -11.06 -21.85 10.97
C CYS A 27 -11.59 -21.19 12.24
N PHE A 28 -12.83 -20.71 12.20
CA PHE A 28 -13.45 -20.01 13.32
C PHE A 28 -13.63 -20.90 14.56
N SER A 29 -14.10 -22.14 14.39
CA SER A 29 -14.25 -23.09 15.51
C SER A 29 -12.91 -23.35 16.20
N TYR A 30 -11.86 -23.65 15.40
CA TYR A 30 -10.52 -23.87 15.93
C TYR A 30 -9.99 -22.64 16.69
N LEU A 31 -10.22 -21.44 16.14
CA LEU A 31 -9.78 -20.18 16.73
C LEU A 31 -10.43 -19.90 18.10
N ASN A 32 -11.67 -20.36 18.31
CA ASN A 32 -12.37 -20.24 19.59
C ASN A 32 -12.07 -21.40 20.55
N GLY A 33 -11.27 -22.38 20.15
CA GLY A 33 -11.00 -23.58 20.94
C GLY A 33 -12.08 -24.67 20.83
N ASP A 34 -13.04 -24.50 19.92
CA ASP A 34 -14.07 -25.51 19.65
C ASP A 34 -13.54 -26.61 18.72
N LYS A 35 -14.12 -27.80 18.82
CA LYS A 35 -13.81 -28.92 17.91
C LYS A 35 -14.39 -28.63 16.52
N CYS A 36 -13.53 -28.52 15.51
CA CYS A 36 -13.98 -28.38 14.12
C CYS A 36 -14.64 -29.67 13.61
N GLN A 37 -15.87 -29.57 13.14
CA GLN A 37 -16.65 -30.71 12.64
C GLN A 37 -16.02 -31.36 11.38
N TYR A 38 -15.28 -30.58 10.60
CA TYR A 38 -14.65 -31.03 9.36
C TYR A 38 -13.26 -31.64 9.57
N ASN A 39 -12.65 -31.53 10.76
CA ASN A 39 -11.32 -32.09 11.06
C ASN A 39 -10.30 -31.82 9.93
N LYS A 40 -9.65 -32.87 9.39
CA LYS A 40 -8.64 -32.75 8.34
C LYS A 40 -9.20 -32.32 6.96
N THR A 41 -10.51 -32.45 6.73
CA THR A 41 -11.16 -32.02 5.48
C THR A 41 -11.67 -30.58 5.56
N CYS A 42 -11.39 -29.86 6.66
CA CYS A 42 -11.72 -28.44 6.77
C CYS A 42 -10.96 -27.64 5.71
N THR A 43 -11.67 -26.85 4.91
CA THR A 43 -11.08 -25.95 3.90
C THR A 43 -10.37 -24.75 4.54
N TYR A 44 -10.54 -24.51 5.84
CA TYR A 44 -9.87 -23.46 6.61
C TYR A 44 -8.70 -24.02 7.42
N ALA A 45 -7.71 -23.18 7.71
CA ALA A 45 -6.51 -23.57 8.45
C ALA A 45 -6.79 -23.77 9.95
N HIS A 46 -6.29 -24.85 10.53
CA HIS A 46 -6.34 -25.11 11.97
C HIS A 46 -5.11 -24.61 12.71
N GLY A 47 -4.63 -23.42 12.33
CA GLY A 47 -3.42 -22.84 12.90
C GLY A 47 -2.68 -21.97 11.90
N LYS A 48 -1.65 -21.28 12.37
CA LYS A 48 -0.77 -20.49 11.50
C LYS A 48 0.05 -21.40 10.61
N GLU A 49 0.41 -22.59 11.09
CA GLU A 49 1.22 -23.62 10.44
C GLU A 49 0.52 -24.17 9.19
N GLU A 50 -0.78 -24.42 9.26
CA GLU A 50 -1.59 -24.84 8.10
C GLU A 50 -1.93 -23.67 7.16
N GLN A 51 -1.87 -22.42 7.63
CA GLN A 51 -2.35 -21.27 6.87
C GLN A 51 -1.50 -20.98 5.64
N ILE A 52 -2.13 -20.87 4.47
CA ILE A 52 -1.49 -20.46 3.23
C ILE A 52 -1.50 -18.92 3.15
N ILE A 53 -0.33 -18.32 2.98
CA ILE A 53 -0.19 -16.86 2.83
C ILE A 53 -0.51 -16.47 1.39
N ASP A 54 -1.35 -15.45 1.23
CA ASP A 54 -1.71 -14.87 -0.06
C ASP A 54 -0.46 -14.42 -0.80
N SER A 55 -0.41 -14.61 -2.12
CA SER A 55 0.75 -14.23 -2.95
C SER A 55 1.15 -12.76 -2.76
N GLU A 56 0.17 -11.85 -2.72
CA GLU A 56 0.39 -10.42 -2.45
C GLU A 56 0.99 -10.19 -1.06
N LYS A 57 0.42 -10.80 -0.01
CA LYS A 57 0.94 -10.67 1.36
C LYS A 57 2.32 -11.28 1.49
N LYS A 58 2.56 -12.42 0.84
CA LYS A 58 3.87 -13.08 0.78
C LYS A 58 4.91 -12.16 0.15
N TYR A 59 4.56 -11.46 -0.94
CA TYR A 59 5.43 -10.47 -1.56
C TYR A 59 5.74 -9.29 -0.62
N ILE A 60 4.75 -8.76 0.09
CA ILE A 60 4.98 -7.71 1.11
C ILE A 60 5.88 -8.20 2.25
N TYR A 61 5.65 -9.40 2.79
CA TYR A 61 6.54 -9.95 3.81
C TYR A 61 7.96 -10.20 3.29
N LYS A 62 8.09 -10.57 2.01
CA LYS A 62 9.39 -10.70 1.35
C LYS A 62 10.16 -9.37 1.35
N ILE A 63 9.47 -8.26 1.06
CA ILE A 63 10.05 -6.91 1.17
C ILE A 63 10.51 -6.63 2.60
N ILE A 64 9.65 -6.86 3.60
CA ILE A 64 9.92 -6.58 5.01
C ILE A 64 11.09 -7.40 5.55
N LEU A 65 11.31 -8.62 5.05
CA LEU A 65 12.35 -9.54 5.53
C LEU A 65 13.57 -9.61 4.60
N SER A 66 13.59 -8.88 3.50
CA SER A 66 14.75 -8.82 2.62
C SER A 66 15.87 -7.99 3.21
N LYS A 67 17.12 -8.38 2.92
CA LYS A 67 18.29 -7.56 3.26
C LYS A 67 18.29 -6.23 2.49
N ASN A 68 17.90 -6.28 1.21
CA ASN A 68 17.85 -5.15 0.29
C ASN A 68 16.46 -5.07 -0.38
N PRO A 69 15.46 -4.40 0.25
CA PRO A 69 14.12 -4.24 -0.31
C PRO A 69 14.07 -3.66 -1.72
N THR A 70 15.04 -2.83 -2.10
CA THR A 70 15.11 -2.19 -3.43
C THR A 70 15.38 -3.17 -4.56
N GLU A 71 16.04 -4.31 -4.30
CA GLU A 71 16.28 -5.33 -5.33
C GLU A 71 15.00 -6.10 -5.69
N ILE A 72 14.03 -6.16 -4.77
CA ILE A 72 12.76 -6.86 -4.96
C ILE A 72 11.74 -5.96 -5.64
N ILE A 73 11.87 -4.65 -5.44
CA ILE A 73 10.90 -3.67 -5.91
C ILE A 73 11.50 -2.92 -7.10
N GLU A 74 11.30 -3.47 -8.30
CA GLU A 74 11.71 -2.81 -9.55
C GLU A 74 11.00 -1.45 -9.73
N ASN A 75 9.74 -1.35 -9.28
CA ASN A 75 8.97 -0.12 -9.28
C ASN A 75 8.05 -0.07 -8.06
N VAL A 76 8.35 0.81 -7.09
CA VAL A 76 7.54 0.90 -5.87
C VAL A 76 6.21 1.55 -6.24
N SER A 77 5.16 0.74 -6.36
CA SER A 77 3.80 1.25 -6.60
C SER A 77 3.21 1.82 -5.30
N GLU A 78 2.28 2.77 -5.44
CA GLU A 78 1.53 3.28 -4.28
C GLU A 78 0.77 2.18 -3.53
N ASN A 79 0.37 1.12 -4.23
CA ASN A 79 -0.30 -0.02 -3.62
C ASN A 79 0.61 -0.74 -2.62
N ILE A 80 1.90 -0.91 -2.95
CA ILE A 80 2.88 -1.51 -2.03
C ILE A 80 2.98 -0.66 -0.75
N TYR A 81 3.12 0.67 -0.86
CA TYR A 81 3.14 1.53 0.31
C TYR A 81 1.84 1.47 1.12
N LYS A 82 0.67 1.45 0.48
CA LYS A 82 -0.60 1.27 1.19
C LYS A 82 -0.60 -0.03 2.00
N GLN A 83 -0.14 -1.13 1.43
CA GLN A 83 -0.04 -2.41 2.14
C GLN A 83 0.99 -2.35 3.27
N LEU A 84 2.19 -1.78 3.05
CA LEU A 84 3.19 -1.56 4.11
C LEU A 84 2.63 -0.68 5.24
N MET A 85 1.87 0.36 4.91
CA MET A 85 1.23 1.23 5.88
C MET A 85 0.24 0.48 6.77
N THR A 86 -0.52 -0.49 6.25
CA THR A 86 -1.38 -1.33 7.11
C THR A 86 -0.58 -2.06 8.17
N LEU A 87 0.62 -2.55 7.82
CA LEU A 87 1.51 -3.32 8.71
C LEU A 87 2.25 -2.46 9.75
N THR A 88 2.03 -1.14 9.76
CA THR A 88 2.54 -0.26 10.83
C THR A 88 1.78 -0.41 12.15
N SER A 89 0.58 -0.98 12.10
CA SER A 89 -0.27 -1.25 13.26
C SER A 89 -0.36 -2.76 13.52
N LEU A 90 -0.47 -3.15 14.79
CA LEU A 90 -0.83 -4.53 15.13
C LEU A 90 -2.35 -4.66 15.07
N CYS A 91 -2.83 -5.75 14.50
CA CYS A 91 -4.26 -6.04 14.55
C CYS A 91 -4.65 -6.52 15.96
N ASP A 92 -5.59 -5.83 16.61
CA ASP A 92 -6.07 -6.19 17.95
C ASP A 92 -6.66 -7.59 18.01
N ARG A 93 -7.38 -8.00 16.96
CA ARG A 93 -7.91 -9.37 16.89
C ARG A 93 -6.80 -10.41 16.77
N CYS A 94 -5.70 -10.11 16.06
CA CYS A 94 -4.55 -11.02 16.00
C CYS A 94 -3.85 -11.10 17.36
N LYS A 95 -3.63 -9.96 18.01
CA LYS A 95 -3.06 -9.87 19.37
C LYS A 95 -3.85 -10.72 20.36
N ASN A 96 -5.19 -10.71 20.26
CA ASN A 96 -6.09 -11.48 21.10
C ASN A 96 -6.37 -12.90 20.60
N LYS A 97 -5.64 -13.40 19.57
CA LYS A 97 -5.84 -14.73 18.95
C LYS A 97 -7.28 -15.01 18.49
N ARG A 98 -8.01 -13.98 18.03
CA ARG A 98 -9.39 -14.04 17.52
C ARG A 98 -9.54 -13.59 16.07
N CYS A 99 -8.44 -13.36 15.36
CA CYS A 99 -8.48 -12.99 13.94
C CYS A 99 -8.44 -14.22 13.04
N THR A 100 -9.48 -14.43 12.25
CA THR A 100 -9.50 -15.46 11.19
C THR A 100 -8.53 -15.16 10.05
N GLY A 101 -8.12 -13.89 9.89
CA GLY A 101 -7.19 -13.46 8.85
C GLY A 101 -5.76 -13.97 9.04
N GLY A 102 -5.28 -14.17 10.28
CA GLY A 102 -3.90 -14.64 10.54
C GLY A 102 -2.85 -13.87 9.73
N TYR A 103 -1.97 -14.59 9.02
CA TYR A 103 -0.97 -13.99 8.13
C TYR A 103 -1.56 -13.17 6.97
N ASN A 104 -2.83 -13.39 6.62
CA ASN A 104 -3.56 -12.63 5.60
C ASN A 104 -4.44 -11.53 6.20
N CYS A 105 -4.18 -11.10 7.44
CA CYS A 105 -4.94 -10.03 8.08
C CYS A 105 -4.89 -8.72 7.27
N ARG A 106 -6.07 -8.11 7.12
CA ARG A 106 -6.26 -6.81 6.44
C ARG A 106 -6.18 -5.62 7.38
N ASN A 107 -6.32 -5.85 8.69
CA ASN A 107 -6.39 -4.81 9.72
C ASN A 107 -5.03 -4.59 10.42
N GLY A 108 -3.94 -4.88 9.72
CA GLY A 108 -2.58 -4.67 10.19
C GLY A 108 -1.76 -5.95 10.33
N SER A 109 -0.62 -5.84 11.00
CA SER A 109 0.28 -6.96 11.21
C SER A 109 -0.29 -7.95 12.24
N CYS A 110 -0.20 -9.23 11.92
CA CYS A 110 -0.62 -10.30 12.81
C CYS A 110 0.43 -10.67 13.86
N ASP A 111 1.68 -10.23 13.65
CA ASP A 111 2.82 -10.51 14.49
C ASP A 111 3.68 -9.25 14.66
N PHE A 112 4.27 -9.08 15.85
CA PHE A 112 5.19 -7.96 16.08
C PHE A 112 6.44 -8.07 15.22
N SER A 113 6.91 -9.29 14.94
CA SER A 113 8.07 -9.53 14.08
C SER A 113 7.85 -9.17 12.61
N LEU A 114 6.64 -8.79 12.20
CA LEU A 114 6.31 -8.31 10.86
C LEU A 114 5.84 -6.84 10.87
N LYS A 115 5.75 -6.22 12.04
CA LYS A 115 5.28 -4.84 12.21
C LYS A 115 6.34 -3.86 11.72
N LEU A 116 5.91 -2.82 11.03
CA LEU A 116 6.79 -1.73 10.56
C LEU A 116 6.73 -0.52 11.48
N CYS A 117 7.86 0.15 11.67
CA CYS A 117 7.87 1.45 12.30
C CYS A 117 7.22 2.48 11.36
N LYS A 118 6.11 3.09 11.79
CA LYS A 118 5.38 4.09 10.99
C LYS A 118 6.24 5.32 10.65
N ASN A 119 6.97 5.84 11.62
CA ASN A 119 7.80 7.03 11.43
C ASN A 119 8.92 6.77 10.44
N ASP A 120 9.62 5.64 10.60
CA ASP A 120 10.63 5.19 9.64
C ASP A 120 10.05 5.05 8.23
N LEU A 121 8.92 4.37 8.06
CA LEU A 121 8.30 4.19 6.74
C LEU A 121 7.92 5.52 6.06
N LEU A 122 7.42 6.49 6.84
CA LEU A 122 6.98 7.77 6.30
C LEU A 122 8.14 8.71 5.99
N THR A 123 9.04 8.91 6.95
CA THR A 123 10.07 9.97 6.90
C THR A 123 11.49 9.44 6.74
N GLY A 124 11.74 8.16 7.04
CA GLY A 124 13.08 7.58 7.16
C GLY A 124 13.80 7.99 8.43
N GLN A 125 13.08 8.58 9.39
CA GLN A 125 13.65 9.05 10.65
C GLN A 125 12.79 8.59 11.83
N CYS A 126 13.40 7.85 12.75
CA CYS A 126 12.76 7.39 13.98
C CYS A 126 13.59 7.82 15.18
N ILE A 127 12.95 8.45 16.16
CA ILE A 127 13.60 8.94 17.39
C ILE A 127 13.81 7.81 18.41
N ASN A 128 13.10 6.70 18.26
CA ASN A 128 13.20 5.58 19.19
C ASN A 128 14.55 4.87 19.05
N LYS A 129 15.07 4.36 20.18
CA LYS A 129 16.29 3.56 20.22
C LYS A 129 16.18 2.34 19.29
N ILE A 130 17.23 2.10 18.50
CA ILE A 130 17.34 0.93 17.64
C ILE A 130 17.50 -0.33 18.50
N LEU A 131 16.75 -1.36 18.15
CA LEU A 131 16.70 -2.68 18.78
C LEU A 131 16.82 -3.74 17.68
N GLU A 132 17.23 -4.94 18.09
CA GLU A 132 17.19 -6.13 17.25
C GLU A 132 15.83 -6.84 17.37
N ILE A 133 15.12 -6.97 16.24
CA ILE A 133 13.85 -7.69 16.14
C ILE A 133 14.11 -9.08 15.59
N LYS A 134 13.77 -10.10 16.39
CA LYS A 134 13.84 -11.51 16.00
C LYS A 134 12.57 -11.92 15.26
N VAL A 135 12.73 -12.67 14.18
CA VAL A 135 11.61 -13.17 13.36
C VAL A 135 11.46 -14.67 13.56
N ASP A 136 10.22 -15.12 13.72
CA ASP A 136 9.88 -16.54 13.94
C ASP A 136 10.28 -17.39 12.71
N SER A 137 10.89 -18.54 12.94
CA SER A 137 11.30 -19.49 11.90
C SER A 137 10.12 -20.02 11.09
N VAL A 138 8.92 -20.08 11.67
CA VAL A 138 7.68 -20.48 10.98
C VAL A 138 7.32 -19.50 9.86
N ILE A 139 7.66 -18.21 10.01
CA ILE A 139 7.40 -17.20 8.98
C ILE A 139 8.37 -17.40 7.80
N PHE A 140 9.65 -17.65 8.08
CA PHE A 140 10.66 -17.91 7.05
C PHE A 140 10.32 -19.14 6.22
N SER A 141 9.91 -20.24 6.87
CA SER A 141 9.53 -21.48 6.18
C SER A 141 8.26 -21.34 5.32
N LYS A 142 7.48 -20.27 5.49
CA LYS A 142 6.35 -19.97 4.60
C LYS A 142 6.71 -19.06 3.43
N ILE A 143 7.73 -18.22 3.61
CA ILE A 143 8.14 -17.29 2.57
C ILE A 143 9.07 -17.97 1.56
N ASN A 144 9.74 -19.08 1.92
CA ASN A 144 10.52 -20.02 1.08
C ASN A 144 11.70 -19.45 0.26
N ASP A 145 11.89 -18.14 0.22
CA ASP A 145 12.84 -17.49 -0.70
C ASP A 145 13.94 -16.67 0.00
N ILE A 146 14.04 -16.75 1.32
CA ILE A 146 14.84 -15.80 2.11
C ILE A 146 15.93 -16.54 2.88
N THR A 147 17.17 -16.40 2.44
CA THR A 147 18.40 -16.81 3.14
C THR A 147 18.90 -15.74 4.13
N SER A 148 18.06 -14.77 4.46
CA SER A 148 18.41 -13.60 5.28
C SER A 148 18.52 -13.94 6.77
N PRO A 149 19.25 -13.11 7.55
CA PRO A 149 19.40 -13.30 8.98
C PRO A 149 18.05 -13.26 9.72
N ASN A 150 17.93 -14.01 10.81
CA ASN A 150 16.74 -14.03 11.68
C ASN A 150 16.57 -12.76 12.53
N ILE A 151 17.45 -11.77 12.35
CA ILE A 151 17.56 -10.56 13.19
C ILE A 151 17.61 -9.35 12.26
N TYR A 152 16.80 -8.35 12.57
CA TYR A 152 16.71 -7.10 11.81
C TYR A 152 16.71 -5.89 12.74
N ASN A 153 17.21 -4.76 12.24
CA ASN A 153 17.13 -3.50 12.96
C ASN A 153 15.69 -2.95 12.94
N GLY A 154 15.26 -2.46 14.09
CA GLY A 154 14.01 -1.73 14.23
C GLY A 154 13.95 -0.98 15.54
N CYS A 155 12.75 -0.65 15.99
CA CYS A 155 12.53 -0.09 17.31
C CYS A 155 11.32 -0.77 17.99
N LEU A 156 10.92 -0.26 19.15
CA LEU A 156 9.73 -0.75 19.87
C LEU A 156 8.43 -0.64 19.04
N ASN A 157 8.44 0.16 17.97
CA ASN A 157 7.31 0.32 17.07
C ASN A 157 7.36 -0.59 15.83
N GLY A 158 8.45 -1.33 15.60
CA GLY A 158 8.58 -2.24 14.46
C GLY A 158 9.88 -2.04 13.68
N HIS A 159 10.03 -2.78 12.58
CA HIS A 159 11.20 -2.75 11.71
C HIS A 159 11.47 -1.39 11.12
N HIS A 160 12.76 -1.05 10.99
CA HIS A 160 13.23 0.08 10.18
C HIS A 160 13.64 -0.45 8.81
N ILE A 161 12.80 -0.23 7.80
CA ILE A 161 13.07 -0.73 6.44
C ILE A 161 13.83 0.28 5.59
N THR A 162 13.87 1.55 6.00
CA THR A 162 14.64 2.56 5.28
C THR A 162 16.16 2.42 5.48
N GLU A 163 16.58 1.91 6.63
CA GLU A 163 17.99 1.51 6.89
C GLU A 163 18.49 0.44 5.92
N ARG A 164 17.57 -0.29 5.27
CA ARG A 164 17.87 -1.32 4.28
C ARG A 164 17.76 -0.82 2.84
N GLY A 165 17.57 0.49 2.65
CA GLY A 165 17.55 1.13 1.35
C GLY A 165 16.15 1.41 0.79
N LEU A 166 15.06 1.01 1.46
CA LEU A 166 13.73 1.42 1.00
C LEU A 166 13.59 2.95 1.11
N ILE A 167 13.15 3.58 0.04
CA ILE A 167 12.88 5.02 0.03
C ILE A 167 11.69 5.32 0.97
N PRO A 168 11.77 6.34 1.84
CA PRO A 168 10.62 6.74 2.66
C PRO A 168 9.43 7.21 1.80
N TYR A 169 8.21 6.95 2.26
CA TYR A 169 6.98 7.25 1.51
C TYR A 169 6.88 8.74 1.11
N CYS A 170 7.12 9.67 2.03
CA CYS A 170 7.03 11.11 1.74
C CYS A 170 8.03 11.52 0.64
N LYS A 171 9.23 10.95 0.65
CA LYS A 171 10.25 11.19 -0.37
C LYS A 171 9.84 10.61 -1.72
N HIS A 172 9.24 9.42 -1.74
CA HIS A 172 8.73 8.79 -2.96
C HIS A 172 7.62 9.63 -3.61
N ILE A 173 6.65 10.12 -2.83
CA ILE A 173 5.58 11.00 -3.35
C ILE A 173 6.16 12.29 -3.93
N TYR A 174 7.09 12.93 -3.21
CA TYR A 174 7.75 14.15 -3.69
C TYR A 174 8.50 13.93 -5.02
N GLN A 175 9.23 12.82 -5.16
CA GLN A 175 9.90 12.47 -6.41
C GLN A 175 8.91 12.25 -7.56
N LYS A 176 7.79 11.58 -7.29
CA LYS A 176 6.72 11.32 -8.28
C LYS A 176 6.03 12.60 -8.75
N ASP A 177 5.82 13.58 -7.87
CA ASP A 177 5.18 14.82 -8.26
C ASP A 177 6.14 15.77 -9.01
N ASN A 178 7.43 15.73 -8.68
CA ASN A 178 8.44 16.47 -9.43
C ASN A 178 8.64 15.91 -10.85
N SER A 179 8.57 14.60 -11.05
CA SER A 179 8.69 14.02 -12.39
C SER A 179 7.52 14.41 -13.31
N LYS A 180 6.31 14.56 -12.76
CA LYS A 180 5.15 15.10 -13.51
C LYS A 180 5.35 16.57 -13.91
N LYS A 181 5.90 17.39 -13.00
CA LYS A 181 6.16 18.82 -13.28
C LYS A 181 7.20 19.02 -14.38
N SER A 182 8.24 18.19 -14.43
CA SER A 182 9.24 18.25 -15.51
C SER A 182 8.63 17.93 -16.88
N THR A 183 7.69 16.98 -16.95
CA THR A 183 6.98 16.66 -18.20
C THR A 183 6.18 17.86 -18.72
N TYR A 184 5.57 18.64 -17.82
CA TYR A 184 4.78 19.81 -18.22
C TYR A 184 5.64 20.98 -18.70
N ARG A 185 6.86 21.12 -18.16
CA ARG A 185 7.80 22.17 -18.61
C ARG A 185 8.42 21.86 -19.98
N SER A 186 8.57 20.59 -20.36
CA SER A 186 9.07 20.23 -21.70
C SER A 186 8.05 20.39 -22.84
N VAL A 187 6.75 20.57 -22.54
CA VAL A 187 5.69 20.76 -23.55
C VAL A 187 5.52 22.23 -23.97
N ARG A 188 6.21 23.17 -23.30
CA ARG A 188 6.21 24.59 -23.67
C ARG A 188 7.57 25.10 -24.14
N LEU A 189 8.29 24.33 -24.95
CA LEU A 189 9.11 24.96 -25.98
C LEU A 189 8.15 25.38 -27.10
N VAL A 190 7.37 26.43 -26.82
CA VAL A 190 6.88 27.29 -27.90
C VAL A 190 8.15 27.82 -28.55
N ASP A 191 8.32 27.52 -29.84
CA ASP A 191 9.42 28.06 -30.62
C ASP A 191 9.29 29.59 -30.64
N PHE A 192 9.98 30.26 -29.70
CA PHE A 192 9.94 31.72 -29.54
C PHE A 192 10.42 32.44 -30.81
N ASN A 193 11.04 31.75 -31.77
CA ASN A 193 11.38 32.31 -33.07
C ASN A 193 10.16 32.54 -33.98
N GLN A 194 9.00 31.92 -33.72
CA GLN A 194 7.77 32.20 -34.49
C GLN A 194 7.00 33.43 -33.98
N MET A 195 7.13 33.82 -32.71
CA MET A 195 6.42 34.98 -32.15
C MET A 195 7.11 36.33 -32.47
N ASN A 196 8.40 36.34 -32.79
CA ASN A 196 9.10 37.56 -33.21
C ASN A 196 8.82 38.00 -34.65
N ARG A 197 7.97 37.28 -35.40
CA ARG A 197 7.55 37.69 -36.76
C ARG A 197 6.25 38.50 -36.82
N PHE A 198 5.53 38.66 -35.71
CA PHE A 198 4.25 39.38 -35.69
C PHE A 198 4.25 40.67 -34.86
N ILE A 199 5.38 41.07 -34.26
CA ILE A 199 5.48 42.28 -33.41
C ILE A 199 6.56 43.24 -33.95
N ARG A 200 6.50 43.48 -35.26
CA ARG A 200 7.06 44.68 -35.88
C ARG A 200 6.06 45.06 -36.95
N ASP A 201 5.07 45.84 -36.56
CA ASP A 201 4.60 47.03 -37.28
C ASP A 201 3.43 47.61 -36.49
N ASP A 202 3.51 48.92 -36.22
CA ASP A 202 2.49 49.80 -35.65
C ASP A 202 1.96 49.51 -34.23
N TYR A 203 2.64 50.03 -33.21
CA TYR A 203 1.92 50.65 -32.09
C TYR A 203 2.65 51.91 -31.65
N SER A 204 2.07 53.05 -32.02
CA SER A 204 2.44 54.38 -31.56
C SER A 204 1.95 54.59 -30.13
N ASP A 205 2.78 55.28 -29.35
CA ASP A 205 2.58 55.62 -27.95
C ASP A 205 1.28 56.38 -27.69
N VAL A 206 0.41 55.80 -26.86
CA VAL A 206 -0.57 56.55 -26.06
C VAL A 206 -0.49 55.99 -24.63
N TYR A 207 0.25 56.69 -23.77
CA TYR A 207 0.25 56.45 -22.33
C TYR A 207 -1.03 57.04 -21.76
N ASP A 208 -1.98 56.18 -21.39
CA ASP A 208 -3.09 56.59 -20.53
C ASP A 208 -2.88 55.99 -19.13
N SER A 209 -2.51 56.88 -18.22
CA SER A 209 -2.23 56.60 -16.81
C SER A 209 -3.54 56.42 -16.07
N SER A 210 -4.02 55.19 -15.97
CA SER A 210 -5.15 54.86 -15.09
C SER A 210 -4.63 54.06 -13.88
N ASP A 211 -4.81 54.68 -12.70
CA ASP A 211 -4.61 54.08 -11.38
C ASP A 211 -5.42 52.77 -11.27
N SER A 212 -4.72 51.65 -11.24
CA SER A 212 -5.28 50.33 -10.92
C SER A 212 -5.40 50.22 -9.40
N SER A 213 -6.57 50.50 -8.85
CA SER A 213 -6.90 50.22 -7.45
C SER A 213 -7.02 48.71 -7.21
N ASP A 214 -6.32 48.20 -6.19
CA ASP A 214 -6.21 46.79 -5.77
C ASP A 214 -7.53 46.10 -5.32
N ASP A 215 -8.69 46.74 -5.51
CA ASP A 215 -9.97 46.32 -4.92
C ASP A 215 -10.66 45.14 -5.63
N GLU A 216 -10.23 44.76 -6.84
CA GLU A 216 -10.88 43.66 -7.58
C GLU A 216 -10.46 42.25 -7.11
N LEU A 217 -9.34 42.12 -6.40
CA LEU A 217 -8.82 40.82 -5.95
C LEU A 217 -9.59 40.25 -4.74
N GLU A 218 -10.26 41.10 -3.95
CA GLU A 218 -10.93 40.68 -2.72
C GLU A 218 -12.26 39.94 -2.98
N ASN A 219 -12.87 40.15 -4.16
CA ASN A 219 -14.11 39.46 -4.53
C ASN A 219 -13.90 38.03 -5.02
N LEU A 220 -12.66 37.61 -5.35
CA LEU A 220 -12.37 36.23 -5.77
C LEU A 220 -12.26 35.23 -4.60
N PHE A 221 -12.18 35.70 -3.35
CA PHE A 221 -12.01 34.85 -2.17
C PHE A 221 -13.24 34.73 -1.26
N LYS A 222 -14.33 35.43 -1.58
CA LYS A 222 -15.63 35.19 -0.92
C LYS A 222 -16.23 33.90 -1.47
N LYS A 223 -15.84 32.77 -0.85
CA LYS A 223 -16.53 31.49 -0.99
C LYS A 223 -17.92 31.63 -0.39
N ASP A 224 -18.92 31.25 -1.16
CA ASP A 224 -20.32 31.16 -0.74
C ASP A 224 -20.46 30.19 0.46
N GLU A 225 -20.59 30.76 1.67
CA GLU A 225 -20.97 30.04 2.88
C GLU A 225 -22.50 29.98 2.99
N ASP A 226 -23.16 29.28 2.07
CA ASP A 226 -24.59 28.98 2.19
C ASP A 226 -24.86 27.54 1.72
N ILE A 227 -24.52 26.56 2.57
CA ILE A 227 -25.10 25.22 2.49
C ILE A 227 -25.75 24.90 3.84
N LEU A 228 -27.05 25.19 3.87
CA LEU A 228 -28.03 24.76 4.85
C LEU A 228 -27.88 23.26 5.16
N PHE A 229 -27.60 22.93 6.42
CA PHE A 229 -27.85 21.60 6.96
C PHE A 229 -29.28 21.59 7.51
N ASP A 230 -30.17 20.92 6.78
CA ASP A 230 -31.51 20.59 7.27
C ASP A 230 -31.41 19.58 8.42
N ASP A 231 -32.01 19.95 9.55
CA ASP A 231 -32.24 19.14 10.73
C ASP A 231 -33.07 17.89 10.38
N PHE A 232 -32.48 16.71 10.53
CA PHE A 232 -33.23 15.46 10.65
C PHE A 232 -33.41 15.15 12.14
N THR A 233 -34.57 15.55 12.68
CA THR A 233 -35.11 14.99 13.92
C THR A 233 -35.67 13.59 13.63
N VAL A 234 -35.19 12.59 14.36
CA VAL A 234 -35.73 11.22 14.37
C VAL A 234 -36.62 11.09 15.61
N GLU A 235 -37.91 10.82 15.39
CA GLU A 235 -38.88 10.37 16.41
C GLU A 235 -38.63 8.92 16.85
#